data_AF-J9E4M1-F1
#
_entry.id   AF-J9E4M1-F1
#
_cell.length_a   1.000
_cell.length_b   1.000
_cell.length_c   1.000
_cell.angle_alpha   90.00
_cell.angle_beta   90.00
_cell.angle_gamma   90.00
#
_symmetry.space_group_name_H-M   'P 1'
#
loop_
_entity.id
_entity.type
_entity.pdbx_description
1 polymer ?
#
loop_
_entity_poly.entity_id
_entity_poly.type
_entity_poly.pdbx_seq_one_letter_code
_entity_poly.pdbx_strand_id
1 'polypeptide(L)'
;NDAISNVKMAGKNCEELSRRKLFTDSSCGIHNDEQGTVSLSTYPEARTGATFCQWLIKSMPEKTIEFYIKDLDLDDDNVPPDQPCNDIFYVWGAKSIANP
;
A
#
# COMPACT_ATOMS: atom_id res chain seq x y z
N ASN A 1 -14.04 -21.16 21.17
CA ASN A 1 -12.61 -20.96 21.50
C ASN A 1 -11.87 -20.63 20.23
N ASP A 2 -11.95 -19.38 19.76
CA ASP A 2 -11.09 -18.89 18.70
C ASP A 2 -10.56 -17.53 19.14
N ALA A 3 -9.42 -17.57 19.81
CA ALA A 3 -8.65 -16.37 20.08
C ALA A 3 -8.00 -15.97 18.75
N ILE A 4 -8.66 -15.07 18.01
CA ILE A 4 -7.97 -14.28 16.99
C ILE A 4 -6.90 -13.49 17.76
N SER A 5 -5.67 -14.00 17.71
CA SER A 5 -4.51 -13.33 18.30
C SER A 5 -4.42 -11.95 17.67
N ASN A 6 -4.74 -10.91 18.45
CA ASN A 6 -4.47 -9.54 18.10
C ASN A 6 -2.94 -9.37 18.04
N VAL A 7 -2.34 -9.71 16.91
CA VAL A 7 -0.94 -9.39 16.65
C VAL A 7 -0.87 -7.86 16.57
N LYS A 8 -0.35 -7.26 17.65
CA LYS A 8 -0.02 -5.83 17.68
C LYS A 8 1.10 -5.59 16.67
N MET A 9 0.74 -5.10 15.48
CA MET A 9 1.73 -4.56 14.55
C MET A 9 2.36 -3.32 15.22
N ALA A 10 3.64 -3.43 15.59
CA ALA A 10 4.35 -2.39 16.32
C ALA A 10 5.19 -1.55 15.36
N GLY A 11 5.11 -0.23 15.48
CA GLY A 11 5.86 0.73 14.68
C GLY A 11 5.01 1.97 14.39
N LYS A 12 5.64 3.16 14.28
CA LYS A 12 4.92 4.42 14.02
C LYS A 12 4.13 4.40 12.69
N ASN A 13 4.52 3.54 11.75
CA ASN A 13 3.89 3.43 10.42
C ASN A 13 2.84 2.31 10.35
N CYS A 14 2.53 1.65 11.47
CA CYS A 14 1.63 0.50 11.55
C CYS A 14 0.34 0.80 12.33
N GLU A 15 -0.01 2.08 12.54
CA GLU A 15 -1.38 2.44 12.93
C GLU A 15 -2.32 2.03 11.79
N GLU A 16 -3.06 0.94 11.98
CA GLU A 16 -3.86 0.30 10.94
C GLU A 16 -4.77 1.29 10.21
N LEU A 17 -4.43 1.61 8.96
CA LEU A 17 -5.24 2.39 8.03
C LEU A 17 -5.97 3.57 8.70
N SER A 18 -5.28 4.36 9.53
CA SER A 18 -5.89 5.44 10.33
C SER A 18 -6.65 6.47 9.47
N ARG A 19 -6.30 6.56 8.18
CA ARG A 19 -6.93 7.42 7.17
C ARG A 19 -7.88 6.69 6.21
N ARG A 20 -8.34 5.46 6.51
CA ARG A 20 -9.25 4.67 5.65
C ARG A 20 -10.50 5.42 5.18
N LYS A 21 -11.01 6.36 6.00
CA LYS A 21 -12.18 7.17 5.67
C LYS A 21 -11.93 8.15 4.52
N LEU A 22 -10.67 8.42 4.20
CA LEU A 22 -10.25 9.30 3.11
C LEU A 22 -9.93 8.50 1.83
N PHE A 23 -10.04 7.17 1.85
CA PHE A 23 -9.76 6.37 0.66
C PHE A 23 -10.74 6.73 -0.44
N THR A 24 -10.16 6.94 -1.62
CA THR A 24 -10.90 7.33 -2.83
C THR A 24 -11.07 6.16 -3.79
N ASP A 25 -10.45 5.02 -3.50
CA ASP A 25 -10.51 3.80 -4.30
C ASP A 25 -10.96 2.62 -3.43
N SER A 26 -11.86 1.79 -3.97
CA SER A 26 -12.45 0.66 -3.25
C SER A 26 -11.52 -0.54 -3.09
N SER A 27 -10.42 -0.58 -3.86
CA SER A 27 -9.39 -1.63 -3.74
C SER A 27 -8.49 -1.43 -2.52
N CYS A 28 -8.45 -0.23 -1.93
CA CYS A 28 -7.61 0.07 -0.78
C CYS A 28 -8.11 -0.64 0.48
N GLY A 29 -7.19 -1.12 1.31
CA GLY A 29 -7.61 -1.82 2.52
C GLY A 29 -6.58 -2.80 3.04
N ILE A 30 -7.08 -3.75 3.83
CA ILE A 30 -6.28 -4.82 4.41
C ILE A 30 -6.33 -6.02 3.47
N HIS A 31 -5.18 -6.58 3.17
CA HIS A 31 -5.05 -7.86 2.45
C HIS A 31 -4.31 -8.84 3.35
N ASN A 32 -4.84 -10.05 3.48
CA ASN A 32 -4.32 -11.08 4.37
C ASN A 32 -4.31 -12.47 3.71
N ASP A 33 -4.44 -12.49 2.38
CA ASP A 33 -4.30 -13.70 1.57
C ASP A 33 -2.82 -14.11 1.50
N GLU A 34 -2.54 -15.42 1.40
CA GLU A 34 -1.15 -15.90 1.33
C GLU A 34 -0.44 -15.48 0.04
N GLN A 35 -1.21 -15.28 -1.04
CA GLN A 35 -0.76 -14.88 -2.36
C GLN A 35 -1.86 -14.03 -3.01
N GLY A 36 -1.48 -13.09 -3.87
CA GLY A 36 -2.44 -12.28 -4.58
C GLY A 36 -1.80 -11.12 -5.34
N THR A 37 -2.65 -10.25 -5.86
CA THR A 37 -2.28 -9.01 -6.51
C THR A 37 -3.15 -7.89 -5.96
N VAL A 38 -2.55 -6.74 -5.72
CA VAL A 38 -3.26 -5.50 -5.39
C VAL A 38 -3.01 -4.50 -6.51
N SER A 39 -4.05 -3.77 -6.88
CA SER A 39 -4.04 -2.72 -7.88
C SER A 39 -5.17 -1.75 -7.56
N LEU A 40 -5.10 -0.53 -8.12
CA LEU A 40 -6.26 0.37 -8.11
C LEU A 40 -7.46 -0.32 -8.78
N SER A 41 -8.68 0.04 -8.38
CA SER A 41 -9.88 -0.60 -8.92
C SER A 41 -10.12 -0.27 -10.40
N THR A 42 -9.44 0.77 -10.91
CA THR A 42 -9.47 1.16 -12.32
C THR A 42 -8.41 0.46 -13.15
N TYR A 43 -7.45 -0.27 -12.58
CA TYR A 43 -6.42 -0.93 -13.38
C TYR A 43 -7.05 -1.97 -14.33
N PRO A 44 -6.67 -2.01 -15.64
CA PRO A 44 -5.52 -1.34 -16.27
C PRO A 44 -5.77 0.08 -16.80
N GLU A 45 -6.97 0.62 -16.67
CA GLU A 45 -7.28 1.99 -17.06
C GLU A 45 -6.68 3.04 -16.10
N ALA A 46 -6.28 4.17 -16.68
CA ALA A 46 -5.79 5.32 -15.92
C ALA A 46 -6.86 5.84 -14.97
N ARG A 47 -6.44 6.22 -13.76
CA ARG A 47 -7.33 6.79 -12.76
C ARG A 47 -7.50 8.29 -12.99
N THR A 48 -8.74 8.76 -13.03
CA THR A 48 -9.04 10.20 -13.13
C THR A 48 -9.21 10.84 -11.75
N GLY A 49 -8.55 11.97 -11.52
CA GLY A 49 -8.70 12.76 -10.29
C GLY A 49 -7.80 12.32 -9.14
N ALA A 50 -7.92 13.01 -8.00
CA ALA A 50 -7.05 12.79 -6.85
C ALA A 50 -7.23 11.38 -6.26
N THR A 51 -6.10 10.72 -6.01
CA THR A 51 -6.05 9.38 -5.43
C THR A 51 -5.43 9.43 -4.06
N PHE A 52 -6.20 9.04 -3.05
CA PHE A 52 -5.67 8.66 -1.75
C PHE A 52 -6.00 7.19 -1.52
N CYS A 53 -4.97 6.35 -1.47
CA CYS A 53 -5.08 4.91 -1.29
C CYS A 53 -3.95 4.38 -0.41
N GLN A 54 -4.26 3.41 0.43
CA GLN A 54 -3.26 2.64 1.17
C GLN A 54 -3.69 1.18 1.23
N TRP A 55 -2.79 0.29 0.84
CA TRP A 55 -2.90 -1.14 1.07
C TRP A 55 -2.05 -1.54 2.28
N LEU A 56 -2.63 -2.33 3.19
CA LEU A 56 -1.92 -2.97 4.29
C LEU A 56 -1.88 -4.48 4.05
N ILE A 57 -0.73 -4.96 3.61
CA ILE A 57 -0.50 -6.39 3.39
C ILE A 57 -0.08 -7.05 4.71
N LYS A 58 -0.83 -8.06 5.14
CA LYS A 58 -0.60 -8.81 6.37
C LYS A 58 -0.21 -10.24 6.03
N SER A 59 0.77 -10.76 6.75
CA SER A 59 1.15 -12.18 6.72
C SER A 59 1.26 -12.71 8.14
N MET A 60 1.37 -14.03 8.28
CA MET A 60 1.60 -14.64 9.58
C MET A 60 2.99 -14.23 10.14
N PRO A 61 3.15 -14.10 11.47
CA PRO A 61 4.39 -13.57 12.08
C PRO A 61 5.69 -14.28 11.66
N GLU A 62 5.61 -15.57 11.34
CA GLU A 62 6.72 -16.41 10.91
C GLU A 62 6.99 -16.40 9.39
N LYS A 63 6.17 -15.69 8.61
CA LYS A 63 6.28 -15.60 7.16
C LYS A 63 6.86 -14.26 6.71
N THR A 64 7.53 -14.27 5.56
CA THR A 64 8.02 -13.08 4.87
C THR A 64 7.07 -12.73 3.73
N ILE A 65 6.76 -11.44 3.58
CA ILE A 65 6.05 -10.93 2.40
C ILE A 65 7.10 -10.63 1.33
N GLU A 66 6.98 -11.28 0.19
CA GLU A 66 7.72 -10.98 -1.03
C GLU A 66 6.75 -10.35 -2.03
N PHE A 67 7.17 -9.29 -2.71
CA PHE A 67 6.39 -8.63 -3.74
C PHE A 67 7.31 -8.12 -4.85
N TYR A 68 6.72 -7.89 -6.01
CA TYR A 68 7.34 -7.18 -7.11
C TYR A 68 6.32 -6.22 -7.71
N ILE A 69 6.79 -5.12 -8.28
CA ILE A 69 5.94 -4.16 -8.99
C ILE A 69 5.84 -4.65 -10.43
N LYS A 70 4.64 -5.11 -10.82
CA LYS A 70 4.39 -5.57 -12.20
C LYS A 70 4.26 -4.39 -13.16
N ASP A 71 3.57 -3.35 -12.72
CA ASP A 71 3.20 -2.19 -13.53
C ASP A 71 3.06 -0.99 -12.58
N LEU A 72 3.60 0.16 -12.98
CA LEU A 72 3.58 1.41 -12.23
C LEU A 72 3.63 2.57 -13.21
N ASP A 73 2.51 3.25 -13.32
CA ASP A 73 2.33 4.46 -14.13
C ASP A 73 1.86 5.58 -13.19
N LEU A 74 2.74 6.56 -12.96
CA LEU A 74 2.54 7.70 -12.07
C LEU A 74 2.76 8.97 -12.87
N ASP A 75 1.96 10.00 -12.64
CA ASP A 75 2.19 11.30 -13.24
C ASP A 75 3.46 11.94 -12.66
N ASP A 76 4.51 11.96 -13.46
CA ASP A 76 5.76 12.69 -13.21
C ASP A 76 5.94 13.92 -14.15
N ASP A 77 4.93 14.23 -14.96
CA ASP A 77 5.03 15.24 -16.00
C ASP A 77 5.07 16.66 -15.40
N ASN A 78 5.98 17.47 -15.96
CA ASN A 78 6.09 18.92 -15.73
C ASN A 78 6.39 19.38 -14.29
N VAL A 79 7.04 18.55 -13.47
CA VAL A 79 7.47 18.94 -12.12
C VAL A 79 8.81 19.70 -12.21
N PRO A 80 8.89 21.01 -11.86
CA PRO A 80 10.17 21.72 -11.78
C PRO A 80 11.13 21.02 -10.82
N PRO A 81 12.47 21.19 -10.97
CA PRO A 81 13.48 20.51 -10.14
C PRO A 81 13.31 20.66 -8.62
N ASP A 82 12.59 21.69 -8.17
CA ASP A 82 12.36 22.02 -6.76
C ASP A 82 10.92 21.73 -6.28
N GLN A 83 10.10 21.03 -7.07
CA GLN A 83 8.73 20.65 -6.70
C GLN A 83 8.60 19.14 -6.42
N PRO A 84 7.69 18.75 -5.50
CA PRO A 84 7.36 17.35 -5.30
C PRO A 84 6.59 16.80 -6.51
N CYS A 85 6.77 15.52 -6.82
CA CYS A 85 6.02 14.83 -7.88
C CYS A 85 4.50 14.95 -7.66
N ASN A 86 3.73 15.00 -8.75
CA ASN A 86 2.27 15.04 -8.70
C ASN A 86 1.72 13.78 -8.02
N ASP A 87 2.22 12.62 -8.49
CA ASP A 87 1.90 11.32 -7.94
C ASP A 87 3.08 10.72 -7.20
N ILE A 88 2.78 10.02 -6.09
CA ILE A 88 3.80 9.39 -5.25
C ILE A 88 3.33 8.01 -4.80
N PHE A 89 4.18 7.01 -5.01
CA PHE A 89 4.02 5.67 -4.48
C PHE A 89 5.10 5.37 -3.44
N TYR A 90 4.68 4.97 -2.25
CA TYR A 90 5.57 4.63 -1.15
C TYR A 90 5.35 3.19 -0.68
N VAL A 91 6.44 2.52 -0.34
CA VAL A 91 6.42 1.21 0.31
C VAL A 91 7.09 1.31 1.66
N TRP A 92 6.41 0.83 2.70
CA TRP A 92 6.95 0.75 4.05
C TRP A 92 6.85 -0.67 4.59
N GLY A 93 7.97 -1.17 5.11
CA GLY A 93 8.00 -2.42 5.87
C GLY A 93 7.90 -2.15 7.37
N ALA A 94 7.44 -3.15 8.12
CA ALA A 94 7.55 -3.15 9.59
C ALA A 94 9.02 -3.18 10.07
N LYS A 95 9.93 -3.65 9.20
CA LYS A 95 11.38 -3.54 9.31
C LYS A 95 11.94 -2.89 8.05
N SER A 96 13.21 -2.49 8.08
CA SER A 96 13.90 -1.97 6.89
C SER A 96 13.73 -2.93 5.72
N ILE A 97 13.28 -2.40 4.58
CA ILE A 97 13.07 -3.17 3.35
C ILE A 97 14.47 -3.44 2.77
N ALA A 98 14.80 -4.72 2.57
CA ALA A 98 16.02 -5.11 1.89
C ALA A 98 15.76 -5.12 0.37
N ASN A 99 16.56 -4.36 -0.39
CA ASN A 99 16.45 -4.12 -1.84
C ASN A 99 15.11 -3.51 -2.32
N PRO A 100 15.06 -2.20 -2.63
CA PRO A 100 14.07 -1.67 -3.57
C PRO A 100 14.36 -2.09 -5.01
#